data_AF-A0A520RD84-F1
#
_entry.id   AF-A0A520RD84-F1
#
_cell.length_a   1.000
_cell.length_b   1.000
_cell.length_c   1.000
_cell.angle_alpha   90.00
_cell.angle_beta   90.00
_cell.angle_gamma   90.00
#
_symmetry.space_group_name_H-M   'P 1'
#
loop_
_entity.id
_entity.type
_entity.pdbx_description
1 polymer ?
#
loop_
_entity_poly.entity_id
_entity_poly.type
_entity_poly.pdbx_seq_one_letter_code
_entity_poly.pdbx_strand_id
1 'polypeptide(L)'
;SKIHEKHPYVLHCEGKTKHCNGSSKVDYQPAESNTHMFGGNSNWRGPIWFPVNFLLIESLQRFHHYYGSDFKVESPFTSGQKLTLEDVAEDISNRLGDLFRRDDQGHRPIYKHHPDIQLNPQFKDCIWFYEYFHGDSGRGVGACHQTGWTALIAKLLHPRVKEN
;
A
#
# COMPACT_ATOMS: atom_id res chain seq x y z
N SER A 1 -2.56 -1.40 10.87
CA SER A 1 -3.71 -2.25 10.53
C SER A 1 -4.99 -1.42 10.54
N LYS A 2 -5.96 -1.72 9.64
CA LYS A 2 -7.27 -1.06 9.53
C LYS A 2 -8.10 -1.17 10.82
N ILE A 3 -7.84 -2.19 11.65
CA ILE A 3 -8.44 -2.35 12.98
C ILE A 3 -8.24 -1.10 13.86
N HIS A 4 -7.13 -0.38 13.72
CA HIS A 4 -6.83 0.82 14.51
C HIS A 4 -7.67 2.04 14.16
N GLU A 5 -8.51 1.96 13.13
CA GLU A 5 -9.54 2.97 12.87
C GLU A 5 -10.60 2.96 13.98
N LYS A 6 -11.06 1.77 14.39
CA LYS A 6 -12.05 1.57 15.47
C LYS A 6 -11.40 1.35 16.84
N HIS A 7 -10.23 0.71 16.85
CA HIS A 7 -9.50 0.30 18.06
C HIS A 7 -8.06 0.83 18.03
N PRO A 8 -7.90 2.16 18.19
CA PRO A 8 -6.59 2.78 18.10
C PRO A 8 -5.67 2.28 19.22
N TYR A 9 -4.37 2.22 18.93
CA TYR A 9 -3.39 1.92 19.95
C TYR A 9 -3.22 3.13 20.88
N VAL A 10 -3.24 2.90 22.19
CA VAL A 10 -3.09 3.95 23.20
C VAL A 10 -1.88 3.62 24.06
N LEU A 11 -0.89 4.51 24.03
CA LEU A 11 0.25 4.47 24.93
C LEU A 11 -0.05 5.36 26.13
N HIS A 12 -0.08 4.78 27.33
CA HIS A 12 -0.15 5.52 28.58
C HIS A 12 1.28 5.72 29.10
N CYS A 13 1.72 6.97 29.24
CA CYS A 13 2.98 7.27 29.90
C CYS A 13 2.70 7.58 31.38
N GLU A 14 3.28 6.79 32.28
CA GLU A 14 3.29 7.13 33.70
C GLU A 14 4.41 8.13 33.98
N GLY A 15 4.05 9.27 34.57
CA GLY A 15 4.98 10.34 34.94
C GLY A 15 5.05 11.51 33.97
N LYS A 16 5.10 12.73 34.52
CA LYS A 16 5.34 13.97 33.76
C LYS A 16 6.81 14.04 33.35
N THR A 17 7.18 13.40 32.24
CA THR A 17 8.45 13.69 31.59
C THR A 17 8.29 14.90 30.68
N LYS A 18 9.38 15.61 30.34
CA LYS A 18 9.34 16.76 29.40
C LYS A 18 8.78 16.40 28.02
N HIS A 19 8.64 15.11 27.69
CA HIS A 19 8.26 14.60 26.38
C HIS A 19 6.95 13.77 26.38
N CYS A 20 6.38 13.46 27.54
CA CYS A 20 5.09 12.78 27.62
C CYS A 20 4.30 13.25 28.85
N ASN A 21 3.09 13.76 28.61
CA ASN A 21 2.12 14.09 29.65
C ASN A 21 0.77 13.47 29.26
N GLY A 22 0.40 12.35 29.90
CA GLY A 22 -0.87 11.66 29.65
C GLY A 22 -0.77 10.49 28.68
N SER A 23 -1.77 10.33 27.82
CA SER A 23 -1.89 9.23 26.85
C SER A 23 -1.73 9.71 25.41
N SER A 24 -0.95 8.99 24.61
CA SER A 24 -0.83 9.21 23.16
C SER A 24 -1.56 8.13 22.37
N LYS A 25 -2.32 8.55 21.36
CA LYS A 25 -3.13 7.66 20.52
C LYS A 25 -2.55 7.55 19.11
N VAL A 26 -2.57 6.33 18.56
CA VAL A 26 -2.19 6.03 17.19
C VAL A 26 -3.33 5.28 16.51
N ASP A 27 -4.06 5.99 15.64
CA ASP A 27 -5.14 5.47 14.81
C ASP A 27 -4.66 5.15 13.38
N TYR A 28 -5.48 4.39 12.65
CA TYR A 28 -5.27 4.15 11.23
C TYR A 28 -5.50 5.44 10.43
N GLN A 29 -4.54 5.80 9.60
CA GLN A 29 -4.59 7.00 8.77
C GLN A 29 -4.24 6.60 7.35
N PRO A 30 -5.21 6.54 6.42
CA PRO A 30 -4.98 5.95 5.10
C PRO A 30 -4.11 6.83 4.20
N ALA A 31 -3.89 8.10 4.51
CA ALA A 31 -3.05 9.01 3.72
C ALA A 31 -2.23 9.94 4.63
N GLU A 32 -2.50 11.23 4.61
CA GLU A 32 -1.76 12.24 5.37
C GLU A 32 -2.00 12.10 6.89
N SER A 33 -0.95 12.36 7.66
CA SER A 33 -1.01 12.32 9.12
C SER A 33 -1.86 13.45 9.66
N ASN A 34 -2.70 13.17 10.67
CA ASN A 34 -3.46 14.20 11.39
C ASN A 34 -2.65 14.89 12.51
N THR A 35 -1.39 14.49 12.71
CA THR A 35 -0.48 15.09 13.69
C THR A 35 0.76 15.66 13.03
N HIS A 36 1.29 16.74 13.62
CA HIS A 36 2.50 17.41 13.14
C HIS A 36 3.82 16.84 13.68
N MET A 37 3.82 15.60 14.19
CA MET A 37 5.05 14.99 14.69
C MET A 37 6.11 14.86 13.58
N PHE A 38 7.37 15.16 13.91
CA PHE A 38 8.53 15.07 13.00
C PHE A 38 8.43 15.89 11.71
N GLY A 39 7.99 17.16 11.81
CA GLY A 39 8.07 18.08 10.66
C GLY A 39 6.88 18.03 9.71
N GLY A 40 5.77 17.40 10.10
CA GLY A 40 4.45 17.72 9.54
C GLY A 40 3.77 16.66 8.67
N ASN A 41 4.40 15.51 8.38
CA ASN A 41 3.74 14.47 7.57
C ASN A 41 4.32 13.05 7.74
N SER A 42 4.33 12.50 8.96
CA SER A 42 4.80 11.13 9.21
C SER A 42 3.72 10.10 8.84
N ASN A 43 3.76 9.56 7.62
CA ASN A 43 2.61 8.87 6.98
C ASN A 43 2.77 7.35 6.82
N TRP A 44 2.95 6.65 7.94
CA TRP A 44 3.21 5.20 7.94
C TRP A 44 2.09 4.37 8.60
N ARG A 45 0.90 4.94 8.76
CA ARG A 45 -0.17 4.37 9.61
C ARG A 45 -1.38 3.87 8.82
N GLY A 46 -1.18 3.55 7.54
CA GLY A 46 -2.26 3.13 6.67
C GLY A 46 -2.00 3.25 5.17
N PRO A 47 -1.18 4.20 4.67
CA PRO A 47 -0.99 4.33 3.23
C PRO A 47 -0.22 3.15 2.64
N ILE A 48 -0.38 2.96 1.33
CA ILE A 48 0.34 1.97 0.54
C ILE A 48 1.68 2.56 0.12
N TRP A 49 2.76 1.89 0.52
CA TRP A 49 4.14 2.23 0.16
C TRP A 49 4.77 1.11 -0.65
N PHE A 50 5.30 1.44 -1.83
CA PHE A 50 5.90 0.47 -2.74
C PHE A 50 7.11 -0.29 -2.16
N PRO A 51 8.07 0.35 -1.46
CA PRO A 51 9.25 -0.36 -0.94
C PRO A 51 8.89 -1.54 -0.03
N VAL A 52 7.98 -1.31 0.92
CA VAL A 52 7.61 -2.33 1.91
C VAL A 52 6.80 -3.45 1.25
N ASN A 53 5.87 -3.11 0.36
CA ASN A 53 5.11 -4.13 -0.36
C ASN A 53 6.00 -4.96 -1.30
N PHE A 54 6.97 -4.33 -1.97
CA PHE A 54 7.92 -5.03 -2.83
C PHE A 54 8.76 -6.04 -2.04
N LEU A 55 9.31 -5.63 -0.88
CA LEU A 55 10.06 -6.54 0.00
C LEU A 55 9.20 -7.68 0.54
N LEU A 56 7.92 -7.42 0.83
CA LEU A 56 6.98 -8.45 1.24
C LEU A 56 6.75 -9.47 0.12
N ILE A 57 6.50 -9.00 -1.11
CA ILE A 57 6.30 -9.86 -2.29
C ILE A 57 7.53 -10.74 -2.53
N GLU A 58 8.73 -10.15 -2.57
CA GLU A 58 9.99 -10.91 -2.76
C GLU A 58 10.20 -11.96 -1.65
N SER A 59 9.86 -11.61 -0.40
CA SER A 59 9.96 -12.54 0.72
C SER A 59 8.99 -13.70 0.58
N LEU A 60 7.73 -13.44 0.21
CA LEU A 60 6.71 -14.46 -0.02
C LEU A 60 7.12 -15.43 -1.13
N GLN A 61 7.63 -14.91 -2.25
CA GLN A 61 8.13 -15.73 -3.36
C GLN A 61 9.31 -16.60 -2.95
N ARG A 62 10.27 -16.03 -2.21
CA ARG A 62 11.43 -16.78 -1.69
C ARG A 62 11.01 -17.89 -0.74
N PHE A 63 10.04 -17.62 0.15
CA PHE A 63 9.53 -18.64 1.05
C PHE A 63 8.68 -19.68 0.32
N HIS A 64 7.94 -19.31 -0.72
CA HIS A 64 7.24 -20.28 -1.56
C HIS A 64 8.23 -21.24 -2.23
N HIS A 65 9.33 -20.73 -2.79
CA HIS A 65 10.36 -21.58 -3.39
C HIS A 65 10.93 -22.61 -2.40
N TYR A 66 11.01 -22.27 -1.11
CA TYR A 66 11.48 -23.18 -0.07
C TYR A 66 10.40 -24.16 0.42
N TYR A 67 9.18 -23.68 0.70
CA TYR A 67 8.11 -24.48 1.31
C TYR A 67 7.21 -25.21 0.30
N GLY A 68 7.24 -24.81 -0.96
CA GLY A 68 6.38 -25.35 -2.02
C GLY A 68 4.90 -24.98 -1.86
N SER A 69 4.06 -25.72 -2.57
CA SER A 69 2.60 -25.50 -2.67
C SER A 69 1.78 -26.10 -1.52
N ASP A 70 2.41 -26.93 -0.67
CA ASP A 70 1.76 -27.54 0.50
C ASP A 70 1.59 -26.55 1.65
N PHE A 71 2.48 -25.57 1.76
CA PHE A 71 2.36 -24.52 2.77
C PHE A 71 1.40 -23.42 2.31
N LYS A 72 0.28 -23.31 3.03
CA LYS A 72 -0.80 -22.35 2.73
C LYS A 72 -1.15 -21.49 3.93
N VAL A 73 -1.44 -20.23 3.65
CA VAL A 73 -1.86 -19.23 4.63
C VAL A 73 -3.24 -18.71 4.27
N GLU A 74 -3.96 -18.19 5.26
CA GLU A 74 -5.23 -17.54 5.01
C GLU A 74 -5.02 -16.15 4.42
N SER A 75 -5.57 -15.88 3.25
CA SER A 75 -5.50 -14.56 2.62
C SER A 75 -6.69 -14.33 1.66
N PRO A 76 -7.39 -13.18 1.78
CA PRO A 76 -7.21 -12.14 2.80
C PRO A 76 -7.52 -12.64 4.22
N PHE A 77 -6.98 -11.98 5.24
CA PHE A 77 -7.24 -12.33 6.64
C PHE A 77 -8.76 -12.37 6.91
N THR A 78 -9.24 -13.40 7.63
CA THR A 78 -10.66 -13.68 7.94
C THR A 78 -11.54 -14.13 6.76
N SER A 79 -10.96 -14.40 5.59
CA SER A 79 -11.72 -14.96 4.44
C SER A 79 -11.97 -16.47 4.54
N GLY A 80 -11.20 -17.20 5.34
CA GLY A 80 -11.13 -18.66 5.32
C GLY A 80 -10.46 -19.26 4.08
N GLN A 81 -10.09 -18.45 3.08
CA GLN A 81 -9.44 -18.90 1.85
C GLN A 81 -7.96 -19.19 2.11
N LYS A 82 -7.54 -20.44 1.87
CA LYS A 82 -6.13 -20.86 1.99
C LYS A 82 -5.42 -20.78 0.64
N LEU A 83 -4.42 -19.91 0.58
CA LEU A 83 -3.61 -19.63 -0.60
C LEU A 83 -2.15 -20.02 -0.35
N THR A 84 -1.44 -20.41 -1.40
CA THR A 84 0.02 -20.57 -1.32
C THR A 84 0.68 -19.20 -1.15
N LEU A 85 1.93 -19.17 -0.69
CA LEU A 85 2.67 -17.90 -0.59
C LEU A 85 2.86 -17.21 -1.94
N GLU A 86 2.92 -17.98 -3.03
CA GLU A 86 2.98 -17.46 -4.39
C GLU A 86 1.67 -16.79 -4.81
N ASP A 87 0.53 -17.42 -4.54
CA ASP A 87 -0.79 -16.83 -4.81
C ASP A 87 -0.97 -15.50 -4.06
N VAL A 88 -0.51 -15.43 -2.81
CA VAL A 88 -0.56 -14.19 -2.01
C VAL A 88 0.36 -13.12 -2.59
N ALA A 89 1.57 -13.50 -3.04
CA ALA A 89 2.48 -12.57 -3.70
C ALA A 89 1.89 -12.02 -5.01
N GLU A 90 1.22 -12.87 -5.79
CA GLU A 90 0.52 -12.49 -7.03
C GLU A 90 -0.69 -11.59 -6.75
N ASP A 91 -1.50 -11.88 -5.73
CA ASP A 91 -2.62 -11.01 -5.31
C ASP A 91 -2.14 -9.60 -4.96
N ILE A 92 -1.12 -9.49 -4.10
CA ILE A 92 -0.59 -8.17 -3.70
C ILE A 92 -0.01 -7.44 -4.92
N SER A 93 0.73 -8.14 -5.78
CA SER A 93 1.30 -7.56 -7.00
C SER A 93 0.21 -7.03 -7.94
N ASN A 94 -0.87 -7.79 -8.13
CA ASN A 94 -2.00 -7.37 -8.95
C ASN A 94 -2.71 -6.15 -8.38
N ARG A 95 -2.96 -6.13 -7.07
CA ARG A 95 -3.60 -4.99 -6.38
C ARG A 95 -2.76 -3.71 -6.44
N LEU A 96 -1.43 -3.82 -6.40
CA LEU A 96 -0.54 -2.69 -6.65
C LEU A 96 -0.61 -2.23 -8.12
N GLY A 97 -0.72 -3.18 -9.06
CA GLY A 97 -0.96 -2.90 -10.47
C GLY A 97 -2.28 -2.17 -10.72
N ASP A 98 -3.33 -2.54 -10.01
CA ASP A 98 -4.67 -1.95 -10.15
C ASP A 98 -4.71 -0.45 -9.83
N LEU A 99 -3.79 0.05 -9.01
CA LEU A 99 -3.59 1.50 -8.80
C LEU A 99 -3.40 2.22 -10.14
N PHE A 100 -2.67 1.58 -11.06
CA PHE A 100 -2.31 2.09 -12.38
C PHE A 100 -3.13 1.48 -13.51
N ARG A 101 -4.16 0.68 -13.27
CA ARG A 101 -5.05 0.16 -14.33
C ARG A 101 -6.28 1.06 -14.46
N ARG A 102 -6.92 1.01 -15.63
CA ARG A 102 -8.21 1.66 -15.82
C ARG A 102 -9.27 0.68 -15.36
N ASP A 103 -10.27 1.17 -14.63
CA ASP A 103 -11.49 0.42 -14.37
C ASP A 103 -12.42 0.42 -15.59
N ASP A 104 -13.61 -0.16 -15.44
CA ASP A 104 -14.64 -0.26 -16.49
C ASP A 104 -15.14 1.12 -16.95
N GLN A 105 -14.95 2.18 -16.16
CA GLN A 105 -15.28 3.56 -16.50
C GLN A 105 -14.09 4.31 -17.12
N GLY A 106 -12.96 3.64 -17.35
CA GLY A 106 -11.74 4.24 -17.88
C GLY A 106 -10.91 4.99 -16.85
N HIS A 107 -11.27 4.92 -15.56
CA HIS A 107 -10.67 5.69 -14.49
C HIS A 107 -9.52 4.94 -13.81
N ARG A 108 -8.45 5.67 -13.46
CA ARG A 108 -7.36 5.14 -12.62
C ARG A 108 -7.50 5.61 -11.18
N PRO A 109 -7.30 4.74 -10.17
CA PRO A 109 -7.27 5.15 -8.76
C PRO A 109 -6.30 6.30 -8.47
N ILE A 110 -5.10 6.28 -9.06
CA ILE A 110 -4.08 7.32 -8.84
C ILE A 110 -4.56 8.75 -9.13
N TYR A 111 -5.55 8.94 -10.01
CA TYR A 111 -6.06 10.27 -10.40
C TYR A 111 -7.35 10.66 -9.71
N LYS A 112 -7.79 9.95 -8.65
CA LYS A 112 -9.07 10.22 -7.98
C LYS A 112 -9.25 11.68 -7.51
N HIS A 113 -8.17 12.41 -7.22
CA HIS A 113 -8.20 13.83 -6.84
C HIS A 113 -7.83 14.80 -7.99
N HIS A 114 -7.59 14.27 -9.19
CA HIS A 114 -7.19 15.02 -10.38
C HIS A 114 -8.16 14.71 -11.54
N PRO A 115 -9.45 15.12 -11.43
CA PRO A 115 -10.46 14.83 -12.46
C PRO A 115 -10.07 15.41 -13.82
N ASP A 116 -9.41 16.57 -13.84
CA ASP A 116 -8.94 17.21 -15.07
C ASP A 116 -7.91 16.35 -15.82
N ILE A 117 -7.07 15.61 -15.10
CA ILE A 117 -6.10 14.68 -15.70
C ILE A 117 -6.79 13.37 -16.08
N GLN A 118 -7.65 12.85 -15.19
CA GLN A 118 -8.38 11.60 -15.40
C GLN A 118 -9.24 11.64 -16.68
N LEU A 119 -9.98 12.73 -16.88
CA LEU A 119 -10.98 12.86 -17.94
C LEU A 119 -10.40 13.43 -19.24
N ASN A 120 -9.18 13.95 -19.23
CA ASN A 120 -8.56 14.56 -20.40
C ASN A 120 -7.98 13.48 -21.34
N PRO A 121 -8.49 13.35 -22.58
CA PRO A 121 -8.03 12.33 -23.53
C PRO A 121 -6.54 12.47 -23.91
N GLN A 122 -5.96 13.66 -23.79
CA GLN A 122 -4.54 13.89 -24.09
C GLN A 122 -3.62 13.32 -23.01
N PHE A 123 -4.09 13.25 -21.76
CA PHE A 123 -3.32 12.73 -20.63
C PHE A 123 -3.62 11.26 -20.30
N LYS A 124 -4.45 10.60 -21.12
CA LYS A 124 -4.92 9.23 -20.86
C LYS A 124 -3.79 8.23 -20.56
N ASP A 125 -2.65 8.38 -21.22
CA ASP A 125 -1.48 7.47 -21.10
C ASP A 125 -0.30 8.12 -20.34
N CYS A 126 -0.47 9.34 -19.82
CA CYS A 126 0.57 10.07 -19.08
C CYS A 126 0.56 9.68 -17.60
N ILE A 127 0.98 8.46 -17.27
CA ILE A 127 0.90 7.88 -15.92
C ILE A 127 1.76 8.63 -14.89
N TRP A 128 1.14 9.10 -13.80
CA TRP A 128 1.85 9.76 -12.71
C TRP A 128 2.29 8.75 -11.64
N PHE A 129 3.50 8.95 -11.14
CA PHE A 129 4.08 8.19 -10.04
C PHE A 129 4.07 9.05 -8.79
N TYR A 130 3.56 8.49 -7.70
CA TYR A 130 3.45 9.18 -6.41
C TYR A 130 4.35 8.52 -5.36
N GLU A 131 4.64 9.29 -4.32
CA GLU A 131 5.40 8.85 -3.16
C GLU A 131 4.74 7.66 -2.44
N TYR A 132 3.43 7.76 -2.20
CA TYR A 132 2.61 6.72 -1.60
C TYR A 132 1.15 6.87 -2.05
N PHE A 133 0.31 5.91 -1.67
CA PHE A 133 -1.09 5.88 -2.10
C PHE A 133 -2.02 5.73 -0.91
N HIS A 134 -3.21 6.31 -1.03
CA HIS A 134 -4.21 6.24 0.03
C HIS A 134 -4.68 4.79 0.26
N GLY A 135 -4.56 4.28 1.48
CA GLY A 135 -4.81 2.88 1.84
C GLY A 135 -6.18 2.34 1.42
N ASP A 136 -7.22 3.18 1.47
CA ASP A 136 -8.59 2.74 1.13
C ASP A 136 -9.03 3.05 -0.31
N SER A 137 -8.37 3.97 -1.01
CA SER A 137 -8.88 4.49 -2.30
C SER A 137 -7.88 4.40 -3.44
N GLY A 138 -6.60 4.15 -3.15
CA GLY A 138 -5.54 4.08 -4.14
C GLY A 138 -5.15 5.43 -4.77
N ARG A 139 -5.72 6.56 -4.32
CA ARG A 139 -5.32 7.88 -4.84
C ARG A 139 -3.84 8.14 -4.58
N GLY A 140 -3.19 8.84 -5.51
CA GLY A 140 -1.83 9.32 -5.32
C GLY A 140 -1.73 10.32 -4.16
N VAL A 141 -0.63 10.27 -3.41
CA VAL A 141 -0.36 11.13 -2.27
C VAL A 141 1.13 11.46 -2.17
N GLY A 142 1.45 12.63 -1.61
CA GLY A 142 2.83 13.09 -1.45
C GLY A 142 3.40 13.66 -2.74
N ALA A 143 4.72 13.59 -2.90
CA ALA A 143 5.39 14.07 -4.11
C ALA A 143 4.88 13.33 -5.36
N CYS A 144 4.53 14.09 -6.41
CA CYS A 144 4.21 13.56 -7.73
C CYS A 144 5.45 13.49 -8.63
N HIS A 145 5.37 12.70 -9.70
CA HIS A 145 6.50 12.34 -10.57
C HIS A 145 7.68 11.68 -9.83
N GLN A 146 7.39 10.98 -8.74
CA GLN A 146 8.39 10.21 -8.03
C GLN A 146 8.56 8.84 -8.70
N THR A 147 9.21 8.80 -9.86
CA THR A 147 9.72 7.56 -10.50
C THR A 147 10.92 6.97 -9.73
N GLY A 148 10.91 7.08 -8.40
CA GLY A 148 11.82 6.42 -7.48
C GLY A 148 11.32 5.00 -7.20
N TRP A 149 11.05 4.68 -5.92
CA TRP A 149 10.62 3.32 -5.55
C TRP A 149 9.31 2.88 -6.20
N THR A 150 8.43 3.80 -6.62
CA THR A 150 7.16 3.43 -7.24
C THR A 150 7.37 2.81 -8.62
N ALA A 151 8.52 3.04 -9.26
CA ALA A 151 8.91 2.38 -10.51
C ALA A 151 9.09 0.86 -10.35
N LEU A 152 9.20 0.32 -9.12
CA LEU A 152 9.20 -1.12 -8.84
C LEU A 152 7.96 -1.83 -9.40
N ILE A 153 6.86 -1.12 -9.65
CA ILE A 153 5.70 -1.69 -10.33
C ILE A 153 6.05 -2.32 -11.69
N ALA A 154 7.01 -1.76 -12.43
CA ALA A 154 7.42 -2.32 -13.71
C ALA A 154 8.01 -3.73 -13.57
N LYS A 155 8.72 -4.00 -12.46
CA LYS A 155 9.24 -5.34 -12.15
C LYS A 155 8.11 -6.30 -11.77
N LEU A 156 7.14 -5.83 -10.98
CA LEU A 156 6.00 -6.65 -10.54
C LEU A 156 5.05 -7.03 -11.69
N LEU A 157 4.92 -6.15 -12.69
CA LEU A 157 4.10 -6.41 -13.89
C LEU A 157 4.83 -7.22 -14.97
N HIS A 158 6.14 -7.45 -14.82
CA HIS A 158 6.89 -8.21 -15.80
C HIS A 158 6.44 -9.69 -15.79
N PRO A 159 6.07 -10.27 -16.95
CA PRO A 159 5.71 -11.68 -17.01
C PRO A 159 6.83 -12.55 -16.44
N ARG A 160 6.48 -13.43 -15.51
CA ARG A 160 7.41 -14.43 -14.98
C ARG A 160 7.28 -15.69 -15.82
N VAL A 161 8.40 -16.27 -16.20
CA VAL A 161 8.43 -17.59 -16.84
C VAL A 161 7.94 -18.59 -15.80
N LYS A 162 6.78 -19.20 -16.02
CA LYS A 162 6.33 -20.32 -15.20
C LYS A 162 7.11 -21.55 -15.67
N GLU A 163 7.91 -22.14 -14.78
CA GLU A 163 8.47 -23.46 -15.05
C GLU A 163 7.31 -24.45 -15.03
N ASN A 164 7.10 -25.12 -16.18
CA ASN A 164 6.06 -26.14 -16.39
C ASN A 164 6.43 -27.47 -15.74
#